data_AF-A0A7X1GQV7-F1
#
_entry.id   AF-A0A7X1GQV7-F1
#
_cell.length_a   1.000
_cell.length_b   1.000
_cell.length_c   1.000
_cell.angle_alpha   90.00
_cell.angle_beta   90.00
_cell.angle_gamma   90.00
#
_symmetry.space_group_name_H-M   'P 1'
#
loop_
_entity.id
_entity.type
_entity.pdbx_description
1 polymer ?
#
loop_
_entity_poly.entity_id
_entity_poly.type
_entity_poly.pdbx_seq_one_letter_code
_entity_poly.pdbx_strand_id
1 'polypeptide(L)' 'MVSQAYFSTEQAATYIGLSRRTLEGFRCRGGGPVFIKAGRRCLYRREDLDTWAMSRRCESTSDPNYSAQ' A
#
# COMPACT_ATOMS: atom_id res chain seq x y z
N MET A 1 -11.57 -18.78 9.14
CA MET A 1 -10.49 -19.17 8.21
C MET A 1 -9.72 -17.92 7.85
N VAL A 2 -8.63 -17.62 8.57
CA VAL A 2 -7.88 -16.38 8.33
C VAL A 2 -6.69 -16.73 7.46
N SER A 3 -6.85 -16.58 6.15
CA SER A 3 -5.81 -16.84 5.15
C SER A 3 -4.74 -15.75 5.28
N GLN A 4 -3.78 -15.93 6.18
CA GLN A 4 -2.64 -15.04 6.32
C GLN A 4 -1.69 -15.20 5.12
N ALA A 5 -2.03 -14.51 4.03
CA ALA A 5 -1.16 -14.30 2.89
C ALA A 5 -0.41 -12.99 3.10
N TYR A 6 0.75 -13.08 3.77
CA TYR A 6 1.69 -11.96 3.87
C TYR A 6 2.37 -11.77 2.52
N PHE A 7 2.35 -10.54 2.02
CA PHE A 7 2.99 -10.14 0.78
C PHE A 7 4.35 -9.50 1.05
N SER A 8 5.34 -9.82 0.23
CA SER A 8 6.58 -9.06 0.20
C SER A 8 6.35 -7.65 -0.37
N THR A 9 7.33 -6.76 -0.26
CA THR A 9 7.24 -5.43 -0.88
C THR A 9 7.02 -5.51 -2.39
N GLU A 10 7.64 -6.50 -3.04
CA GLU A 10 7.49 -6.71 -4.50
C GLU A 10 6.09 -7.21 -4.83
N GLN A 11 5.59 -8.18 -4.08
CA GLN A 11 4.25 -8.72 -4.31
C GLN A 11 3.17 -7.68 -3.98
N ALA A 12 3.35 -6.89 -2.92
CA ALA A 12 2.45 -5.81 -2.57
C ALA A 12 2.41 -4.75 -3.67
N ALA A 13 3.58 -4.37 -4.21
CA ALA A 13 3.69 -3.48 -5.36
C ALA A 13 2.91 -4.01 -6.56
N THR A 14 3.13 -5.28 -6.94
CA THR A 14 2.38 -5.91 -8.03
C THR A 14 0.88 -5.98 -7.75
N TYR A 15 0.48 -6.27 -6.52
CA TYR A 15 -0.93 -6.41 -6.13
C TYR A 15 -1.71 -5.10 -6.25
N ILE A 16 -1.14 -3.98 -5.78
CA ILE A 16 -1.79 -2.66 -5.85
C ILE A 16 -1.46 -1.90 -7.15
N GLY A 17 -0.66 -2.48 -8.05
CA GLY A 17 -0.26 -1.86 -9.32
C GLY A 17 0.76 -0.71 -9.16
N LEU A 18 1.55 -0.70 -8.08
CA LEU A 18 2.57 0.32 -7.83
C LEU A 18 3.99 -0.22 -8.00
N SER A 19 4.96 0.70 -8.10
CA SER A 19 6.37 0.32 -8.11
C SER A 19 6.89 0.10 -6.69
N ARG A 20 7.88 -0.77 -6.53
CA ARG A 20 8.59 -0.98 -5.25
C ARG A 20 9.14 0.32 -4.69
N ARG A 21 9.70 1.16 -5.57
CA ARG A 21 10.24 2.48 -5.24
C ARG A 21 9.17 3.43 -4.71
N THR A 22 7.93 3.32 -5.19
CA THR A 22 6.79 4.06 -4.66
C THR A 22 6.46 3.62 -3.23
N LEU A 23 6.44 2.30 -2.96
CA LEU A 23 6.24 1.77 -1.60
C LEU A 23 7.37 2.18 -0.64
N GLU A 24 8.62 2.18 -1.11
CA GLU A 24 9.75 2.69 -0.33
C GLU A 24 9.62 4.19 -0.07
N GLY A 25 9.21 4.97 -1.07
CA GLY A 25 8.90 6.39 -0.92
C GLY A 25 7.81 6.65 0.12
N PHE A 26 6.76 5.83 0.13
CA PHE A 26 5.71 5.90 1.15
C PHE A 26 6.20 5.56 2.56
N ARG A 27 7.25 4.74 2.72
CA ARG A 27 7.85 4.51 4.04
C ARG A 27 8.55 5.75 4.57
N CYS A 28 9.21 6.50 3.68
CA CYS A 28 9.94 7.71 4.07
C CYS A 28 9.00 8.92 4.25
N ARG A 29 8.06 9.12 3.33
CA ARG A 29 7.16 10.28 3.31
C ARG A 29 5.89 10.07 4.14
N GLY A 30 5.58 8.83 4.50
CA GLY A 30 4.29 8.47 5.08
C GLY A 30 3.19 8.32 4.02
N GLY A 31 2.03 7.81 4.45
CA GLY A 31 0.87 7.60 3.57
C GLY A 31 0.88 6.30 2.75
N GLY A 32 1.74 5.34 3.07
CA GLY A 32 1.69 4.01 2.46
C GLY A 32 0.76 3.02 3.19
N PRO A 33 0.54 1.83 2.60
CA PRO A 33 -0.14 0.75 3.28
C PRO A 33 0.64 0.31 4.52
N VAL A 34 -0.08 -0.15 5.54
CA VAL A 34 0.52 -0.62 6.79
C VAL A 34 1.49 -1.77 6.47
N PHE A 35 2.71 -1.65 6.99
CA PHE A 35 3.75 -2.65 6.80
C PHE A 35 4.15 -3.24 8.14
N ILE A 36 4.48 -4.52 8.12
CA ILE A 36 5.02 -5.27 9.23
C ILE A 36 6.53 -5.38 9.02
N LYS A 37 7.29 -4.87 9.98
CA LYS A 37 8.75 -4.99 9.98
C LYS A 37 9.15 -6.40 10.43
N ALA A 38 9.42 -7.27 9.48
CA ALA A 38 9.90 -8.64 9.71
C ALA A 38 11.44 -8.69 9.53
N GLY A 39 12.16 -8.10 10.48
CA GLY A 39 13.62 -8.01 10.44
C GLY A 39 14.11 -7.16 9.26
N ARG A 40 14.82 -7.79 8.32
CA ARG A 40 15.36 -7.13 7.11
C ARG A 40 14.32 -6.95 6.01
N ARG A 41 13.16 -7.61 6.12
CA ARG A 41 12.08 -7.55 5.11
C ARG A 41 10.88 -6.81 5.68
N CYS A 42 10.18 -6.08 4.81
CA CYS A 42 8.87 -5.52 5.11
C CYS A 42 7.80 -6.39 4.46
N LEU A 43 6.86 -6.85 5.27
CA LEU A 43 5.72 -7.63 4.85
C LEU A 43 4.46 -6.77 4.90
N TYR A 44 3.50 -7.09 4.04
CA TYR A 44 2.20 -6.42 3.96
C TYR A 44 1.12 -7.46 4.09
N ARG A 45 0.04 -7.18 4.81
CA ARG A 45 -1.14 -8.05 4.76
C ARG A 45 -2.02 -7.63 3.59
N ARG A 46 -2.75 -8.60 3.03
CA ARG A 46 -3.77 -8.30 2.01
C ARG A 46 -4.78 -7.28 2.51
N GLU A 47 -5.27 -7.46 3.74
CA GLU A 47 -6.27 -6.59 4.38
C GLU A 47 -5.77 -5.15 4.51
N ASP A 48 -4.50 -4.96 4.87
CA ASP A 48 -3.90 -3.63 5.00
C ASP A 48 -3.73 -2.95 3.64
N LEU A 49 -3.35 -3.71 2.61
CA LEU A 49 -3.25 -3.21 1.23
C LEU A 49 -4.62 -2.78 0.70
N ASP A 50 -5.64 -3.60 0.94
CA ASP A 50 -7.01 -3.32 0.53
C ASP A 50 -7.58 -2.12 1.27
N THR A 51 -7.44 -2.09 2.60
CA THR A 51 -7.88 -0.96 3.44
C THR A 51 -7.22 0.35 3.00
N TRP A 52 -5.92 0.31 2.69
CA TRP A 52 -5.21 1.49 2.19
C TRP A 52 -5.70 1.92 0.81
N ALA A 53 -5.93 0.98 -0.11
CA ALA A 53 -6.46 1.27 -1.43
C ALA A 53 -7.88 1.86 -1.34
N MET A 54 -8.73 1.31 -0.47
CA MET A 54 -10.07 1.82 -0.20
C MET A 54 -10.05 3.21 0.45
N SER A 55 -9.13 3.45 1.39
CA SER A 55 -8.96 4.76 2.02
C SER A 55 -8.52 5.85 1.04
N ARG A 56 -7.92 5.47 -0.10
CA ARG A 56 -7.47 6.40 -1.16
C ARG A 56 -8.32 6.33 -2.42
N ARG A 57 -9.45 5.62 -2.37
CA ARG A 57 -10.40 5.56 -3.46
C ARG A 57 -10.96 6.97 -3.68
N CYS A 58 -10.57 7.57 -4.79
CA CYS A 58 -11.20 8.79 -5.28
C CYS A 58 -12.29 8.37 -6.27
N GLU A 59 -13.53 8.80 -6.04
CA GLU A 59 -14.67 8.46 -6.90
C GLU A 59 -14.76 9.37 -8.14
N SER A 60 -14.13 10.55 -8.08
CA SER A 60 -14.13 11.52 -9.18
C SER A 60 -12.76 12.15 -9.36
N THR A 61 -12.36 12.36 -10.62
CA THR A 61 -11.17 13.15 -10.96
C THR A 61 -11.37 14.66 -10.70
N SER A 62 -12.58 15.07 -10.32
CA SER A 62 -12.92 16.43 -9.87
C SER A 62 -12.90 16.58 -8.34
N ASP A 63 -12.59 15.52 -7.59
CA ASP A 63 -12.41 15.62 -6.14
C ASP A 63 -11.15 16.44 -5.81
N PRO A 64 -11.18 17.30 -4.78
CA PRO A 64 -9.99 18.03 -4.32
C PRO A 64 -8.84 17.12 -3.85
N ASN A 65 -9.10 15.81 -3.65
CA ASN A 65 -8.07 14.81 -3.41
C ASN A 65 -7.32 14.33 -4.67
N TYR A 66 -7.83 14.62 -5.88
CA TYR A 66 -7.20 14.20 -7.15
C TYR A 66 -5.99 15.07 -7.53
N SER A 67 -5.95 16.34 -7.09
CA SER A 67 -4.95 17.33 -7.50
C SER A 67 -3.78 17.53 -6.54
N ALA A 68 -3.71 16.79 -5.43
CA ALA A 68 -2.65 16.95 -4.44
C ALA A 68 -1.66 15.78 -4.44
N GLN A 69 -0.70 15.80 -5.37
CA GLN A 69 0.72 15.49 -5.10
C GLN A 69 1.65 15.86 -6.25
#